data_AF-A0A7J9PVG4-F1
#
_entry.id   AF-A0A7J9PVG4-F1
#
_cell.length_a   1.000
_cell.length_b   1.000
_cell.length_c   1.000
_cell.angle_alpha   90.00
_cell.angle_beta   90.00
_cell.angle_gamma   90.00
#
_symmetry.space_group_name_H-M   'P 1'
#
loop_
_entity.id
_entity.type
_entity.pdbx_description
1 polymer ?
#
loop_
_entity_poly.entity_id
_entity_poly.type
_entity_poly.pdbx_seq_one_letter_code
_entity_poly.pdbx_strand_id
1 'polypeptide(L)'
;MTTNENFKELLKFIDERLQKKHNPELELVRKHNAEAMNKDWKIPEDGLWEQSDVIHDFLAFLAEQMIEMNKEKQKAFALLLLLLIHLNHLLCKKCKKIVDDIGLFP
;
A
#
# COMPACT_ATOMS: atom_id res chain seq x y z
N MET A 1 10.09 15.53 14.56
CA MET A 1 9.85 16.00 13.18
C MET A 1 8.36 15.96 12.90
N THR A 2 7.85 16.99 12.24
CA THR A 2 6.46 17.09 11.78
C THR A 2 6.28 16.40 10.42
N THR A 3 5.05 15.99 10.07
CA THR A 3 4.74 15.28 8.81
C THR A 3 5.24 16.01 7.55
N ASN A 4 5.27 17.34 7.58
CA ASN A 4 5.73 18.18 6.46
C ASN A 4 7.26 18.09 6.25
N GLU A 5 8.03 18.03 7.34
CA GLU A 5 9.49 17.88 7.27
C GLU A 5 9.87 16.51 6.69
N ASN A 6 9.24 15.44 7.17
CA ASN A 6 9.44 14.09 6.63
C ASN A 6 9.14 14.01 5.13
N PHE A 7 8.07 14.68 4.67
CA PHE A 7 7.70 14.68 3.26
C PHE A 7 8.72 15.40 2.40
N LYS A 8 9.25 16.55 2.88
CA LYS A 8 10.32 17.27 2.19
C LYS A 8 11.59 16.43 2.10
N GLU A 9 11.96 15.75 3.17
CA GLU A 9 13.12 14.85 3.17
C GLU A 9 12.93 13.67 2.21
N LEU A 10 11.73 13.08 2.16
CA LEU A 10 11.41 12.03 1.20
C LEU A 10 11.52 12.53 -0.25
N LEU A 11 10.96 13.70 -0.56
CA LEU A 11 11.08 14.27 -1.91
C LEU A 11 12.53 14.54 -2.28
N LYS A 12 13.32 15.05 -1.33
CA LYS A 12 14.76 15.25 -1.52
C LYS A 12 15.47 13.92 -1.78
N PHE A 13 15.18 12.89 -0.99
CA PHE A 13 15.73 11.55 -1.21
C PHE A 13 15.39 11.01 -2.60
N ILE A 14 14.14 11.15 -3.05
CA ILE A 14 13.71 10.71 -4.38
C ILE A 14 14.50 11.46 -5.47
N ASP A 15 14.56 12.79 -5.37
CA ASP A 15 15.30 13.61 -6.33
C ASP A 15 16.78 13.22 -6.39
N GLU A 16 17.41 12.98 -5.23
CA GLU A 16 18.79 12.55 -5.17
C GLU A 16 19.03 11.19 -5.85
N ARG A 17 18.09 10.23 -5.76
CA ARG A 17 18.22 8.93 -6.42
C ARG A 17 18.04 9.01 -7.93
N LEU A 18 17.20 9.93 -8.41
CA LEU A 18 16.97 10.13 -9.85
C LEU A 18 18.10 10.91 -10.54
N GLN A 19 18.99 11.56 -9.79
CA GLN A 19 20.16 12.22 -10.36
C GLN A 19 21.21 11.22 -10.83
N LYS A 20 21.79 11.45 -12.01
CA LYS A 20 22.93 10.71 -12.56
C LYS A 20 24.24 11.08 -11.85
N LYS A 21 24.33 10.71 -10.57
CA LYS A 21 25.45 11.03 -9.70
C LYS A 21 25.98 9.83 -8.91
N HIS A 22 25.38 8.66 -9.09
CA HIS A 22 25.74 7.45 -8.36
C HIS A 22 26.70 6.62 -9.20
N ASN A 23 27.66 5.99 -8.54
CA ASN A 23 28.58 5.09 -9.21
C ASN A 23 28.07 3.66 -9.01
N PRO A 24 27.50 3.01 -10.04
CA PRO A 24 27.00 1.65 -9.90
C PRO A 24 28.15 0.66 -9.71
N GLU A 25 27.89 -0.43 -9.01
CA GLU A 25 28.90 -1.46 -8.79
C GLU A 25 29.22 -2.19 -10.11
N LEU A 26 30.49 -2.18 -10.51
CA LEU A 26 30.93 -2.65 -11.82
C LEU A 26 30.52 -4.09 -12.13
N GLU A 27 30.61 -4.98 -11.14
CA GLU A 27 30.23 -6.38 -11.30
C GLU A 27 28.72 -6.56 -11.52
N LEU A 28 27.89 -5.70 -10.91
CA LEU A 28 26.44 -5.71 -11.13
C LEU A 28 26.09 -5.14 -12.51
N VAL A 29 26.76 -4.07 -12.93
CA VAL A 29 26.61 -3.49 -14.28
C VAL A 29 26.94 -4.53 -15.35
N ARG A 30 28.04 -5.27 -15.19
CA ARG A 30 28.43 -6.33 -16.13
C ARG A 30 27.42 -7.46 -16.20
N LYS A 31 26.89 -7.91 -15.06
CA LYS A 31 25.83 -8.93 -15.03
C LYS A 31 24.56 -8.43 -15.73
N HIS A 32 24.08 -7.25 -15.38
CA HIS A 32 22.95 -6.60 -16.04
C HIS A 32 23.16 -6.50 -17.56
N ASN A 33 24.35 -6.05 -17.97
CA ASN A 33 24.73 -5.92 -19.37
C ASN A 33 25.00 -7.25 -20.08
N ALA A 34 25.15 -8.38 -19.40
CA ALA A 34 25.29 -9.69 -20.06
C ALA A 34 23.93 -10.23 -20.52
N GLU A 35 22.85 -9.83 -19.85
CA GLU A 35 21.50 -10.30 -20.16
C GLU A 35 21.02 -9.87 -21.55
N ALA A 36 20.47 -10.83 -22.30
CA ALA A 36 19.98 -10.60 -23.66
C ALA A 36 18.82 -9.60 -23.71
N MET A 37 17.97 -9.60 -22.68
CA MET A 37 16.82 -8.67 -22.57
C MET A 37 17.26 -7.21 -22.38
N ASN A 38 18.48 -6.97 -21.90
CA ASN A 38 19.00 -5.63 -21.62
C ASN A 38 19.78 -5.05 -22.81
N LYS A 39 19.59 -5.56 -24.02
CA LYS A 39 20.35 -5.13 -25.21
C LYS A 39 20.20 -3.62 -25.48
N ASP A 40 19.00 -3.11 -25.36
CA ASP A 40 18.68 -1.70 -25.62
C ASP A 40 18.85 -0.79 -24.38
N TRP A 41 19.16 -1.39 -23.22
CA TRP A 41 19.23 -0.74 -21.90
C TRP A 41 20.56 -1.05 -21.19
N LYS A 42 21.67 -0.90 -21.91
CA LYS A 42 23.01 -1.07 -21.34
C LYS A 42 23.39 0.11 -20.47
N ILE A 43 23.95 -0.18 -19.30
CA ILE A 43 24.47 0.81 -18.37
C ILE A 43 25.97 1.00 -18.68
N PRO A 44 26.47 2.24 -18.83
CA PRO A 44 27.91 2.49 -18.99
C PRO A 44 28.70 1.98 -17.78
N GLU A 45 29.82 1.27 -18.03
CA GLU A 45 30.69 0.75 -16.97
C GLU A 45 31.49 1.84 -16.24
N ASP A 46 31.68 3.00 -16.87
CA ASP A 46 32.50 4.12 -16.42
C ASP A 46 31.70 5.43 -16.20
N GLY A 47 30.37 5.32 -16.13
CA GLY A 47 29.47 6.46 -16.05
C GLY A 47 28.74 6.60 -14.71
N LEU A 48 28.47 7.84 -14.32
CA LEU A 48 27.49 8.12 -13.27
C LEU A 48 26.09 7.72 -13.76
N TRP A 49 25.33 7.09 -12.89
CA TRP A 49 24.00 6.58 -13.18
C TRP A 49 22.97 7.04 -12.16
N GLU A 50 21.70 6.87 -12.51
CA GLU A 50 20.55 7.06 -11.62
C GLU A 50 20.23 5.76 -10.88
N GLN A 51 19.52 5.85 -9.76
CA GLN A 51 19.04 4.73 -8.96
C GLN A 51 17.50 4.70 -8.98
N SER A 52 16.92 4.69 -10.18
CA SER A 52 15.46 4.67 -10.37
C SER A 52 14.82 3.34 -9.95
N ASP A 53 15.58 2.25 -9.98
CA ASP A 53 15.22 0.94 -9.42
C ASP A 53 14.88 1.02 -7.92
N VAL A 54 15.69 1.72 -7.14
CA VAL A 54 15.45 1.95 -5.70
C VAL A 54 14.12 2.68 -5.48
N ILE A 55 13.77 3.62 -6.37
CA ILE A 55 12.49 4.34 -6.29
C ILE A 55 11.32 3.44 -6.66
N HIS A 56 11.47 2.57 -7.67
CA HIS A 56 10.44 1.62 -8.05
C HIS A 56 10.16 0.62 -6.93
N ASP A 57 11.19 0.06 -6.30
CA ASP A 57 11.06 -0.86 -5.17
C ASP A 57 10.39 -0.18 -3.98
N PHE A 58 10.77 1.07 -3.70
CA PHE A 58 10.15 1.85 -2.64
C PHE A 58 8.66 2.12 -2.91
N LEU A 59 8.29 2.48 -4.15
CA LEU A 59 6.89 2.68 -4.54
C LEU A 59 6.09 1.38 -4.48
N ALA A 60 6.68 0.25 -4.90
CA ALA A 60 6.06 -1.07 -4.79
C ALA A 60 5.77 -1.41 -3.32
N PHE A 61 6.75 -1.22 -2.44
CA PHE A 61 6.57 -1.41 -1.00
C PHE A 61 5.42 -0.54 -0.45
N LEU A 62 5.38 0.75 -0.78
CA LEU A 62 4.30 1.63 -0.33
C LEU A 62 2.93 1.19 -0.85
N ALA A 63 2.85 0.74 -2.11
CA ALA A 63 1.62 0.21 -2.68
C ALA A 63 1.13 -1.04 -1.92
N GLU A 64 2.03 -1.95 -1.57
CA GLU A 64 1.70 -3.13 -0.75
C GLU A 64 1.17 -2.72 0.63
N GLN A 65 1.81 -1.76 1.30
CA GLN A 65 1.33 -1.25 2.59
C GLN A 65 -0.07 -0.64 2.47
N MET A 66 -0.34 0.16 1.43
CA MET A 66 -1.67 0.74 1.19
C MET A 66 -2.73 -0.33 0.93
N ILE A 67 -2.40 -1.37 0.18
CA ILE A 67 -3.29 -2.50 -0.09
C ILE A 67 -3.64 -3.22 1.21
N GLU A 68 -2.64 -3.50 2.06
CA GLU A 68 -2.86 -4.22 3.31
C GLU A 68 -3.73 -3.42 4.27
N MET A 69 -3.43 -2.12 4.46
CA MET A 69 -4.26 -1.21 5.26
C MET A 69 -5.70 -1.15 4.74
N ASN A 70 -5.90 -1.16 3.42
CA ASN A 70 -7.24 -1.17 2.85
C ASN A 70 -8.00 -2.47 3.14
N LYS A 71 -7.33 -3.63 3.08
CA LYS A 71 -7.94 -4.92 3.48
C LYS A 71 -8.35 -4.91 4.95
N GLU A 72 -7.51 -4.39 5.84
CA GLU A 72 -7.85 -4.27 7.27
C GLU A 72 -9.07 -3.40 7.49
N LYS A 73 -9.14 -2.24 6.81
CA LYS A 73 -10.30 -1.35 6.84
C LYS A 73 -11.57 -2.05 6.33
N GLN A 74 -11.47 -2.82 5.25
CA GLN A 74 -12.60 -3.60 4.72
C GLN A 74 -13.07 -4.69 5.71
N LYS A 75 -12.15 -5.39 6.38
CA LYS A 75 -12.48 -6.35 7.45
C LYS A 75 -13.25 -5.68 8.58
N ALA A 76 -12.78 -4.50 9.03
CA ALA A 76 -13.46 -3.73 10.08
C ALA A 76 -14.88 -3.33 9.67
N PHE A 77 -15.08 -2.88 8.43
CA PHE A 77 -16.42 -2.57 7.91
C PHE A 77 -17.33 -3.80 7.82
N ALA A 78 -16.80 -4.95 7.38
CA ALA A 78 -17.56 -6.19 7.32
C ALA A 78 -18.03 -6.63 8.72
N LEU A 79 -17.17 -6.53 9.73
CA LEU A 79 -17.52 -6.80 11.13
C LEU A 79 -18.60 -5.85 11.65
N LEU A 80 -18.48 -4.55 11.37
CA LEU A 80 -19.48 -3.56 11.75
C LEU A 80 -20.85 -3.87 11.12
N LEU A 81 -20.87 -4.21 9.83
CA LEU A 81 -22.11 -4.55 9.12
C LEU A 81 -22.77 -5.80 9.73
N LEU A 82 -21.99 -6.84 10.05
CA LEU A 82 -22.50 -8.04 10.69
C LEU A 82 -23.12 -7.74 12.06
N LEU A 83 -22.46 -6.88 12.85
CA LEU A 83 -22.96 -6.45 14.15
C LEU A 83 -24.29 -5.68 14.03
N LEU A 84 -24.41 -4.80 13.03
CA LEU A 84 -25.66 -4.07 12.76
C LEU A 84 -26.80 -5.01 12.35
N ILE A 85 -26.53 -6.00 11.50
CA ILE A 85 -27.51 -7.02 11.12
C ILE A 85 -27.98 -7.80 12.35
N HIS A 86 -27.05 -8.23 13.20
CA HIS A 86 -27.38 -8.97 14.42
C HIS A 86 -28.20 -8.11 15.41
N LEU A 87 -27.82 -6.85 15.59
CA LEU A 87 -28.55 -5.91 16.44
C LEU A 87 -29.98 -5.69 15.92
N ASN A 88 -30.15 -5.47 14.62
CA ASN A 88 -31.47 -5.34 13.99
C ASN A 88 -32.33 -6.58 14.21
N HIS A 89 -31.76 -7.78 14.05
CA HIS A 89 -32.48 -9.03 14.31
C HIS A 89 -32.93 -9.17 15.77
N LEU A 90 -32.07 -8.80 16.73
CA LEU A 90 -32.41 -8.80 18.16
C LEU A 90 -33.50 -7.79 18.48
N LEU A 91 -33.45 -6.59 17.89
CA LEU A 91 -34.49 -5.58 18.02
C LEU A 91 -35.83 -6.11 17.46
N CYS A 92 -35.84 -6.71 16.27
CA CYS A 92 -37.04 -7.32 15.69
C CYS A 92 -37.63 -8.41 16.60
N LYS A 93 -36.79 -9.31 17.14
CA LYS A 93 -37.24 -10.34 18.09
C LYS A 93 -37.85 -9.75 19.35
N LYS A 94 -37.23 -8.70 19.90
CA LYS A 94 -37.72 -8.04 21.12
C LYS A 94 -39.04 -7.31 20.86
N CYS A 95 -39.16 -6.61 19.73
CA CYS A 95 -40.41 -5.98 19.31
C CYS A 95 -41.52 -7.01 19.14
N LYS A 96 -41.25 -8.14 18.47
CA LYS A 96 -42.22 -9.22 18.31
C LYS A 96 -42.69 -9.76 19.67
N LYS A 97 -41.76 -10.07 20.57
CA LYS A 97 -42.09 -10.54 21.92
C LYS A 97 -42.98 -9.54 22.66
N ILE A 98 -42.67 -8.24 22.58
CA ILE A 98 -43.51 -7.20 23.18
C ILE A 98 -44.91 -7.26 22.58
N VAL A 99 -45.06 -7.25 21.25
CA VAL A 99 -46.37 -7.33 20.59
C VAL A 99 -47.16 -8.57 21.02
N ASP A 100 -46.50 -9.73 21.09
CA ASP A 100 -47.09 -10.99 21.56
C ASP A 100 -47.53 -10.88 23.04
N ASP A 101 -46.75 -10.24 23.90
CA ASP A 101 -47.01 -10.08 25.34
C ASP A 101 -48.17 -9.10 25.65
N ILE A 102 -48.41 -8.07 24.82
CA ILE A 102 -49.53 -7.09 24.99
C ILE A 102 -50.82 -7.50 24.27
N GLY A 103 -50.83 -8.60 23.52
CA GLY A 103 -52.03 -9.10 22.82
C GLY A 103 -52.59 -8.13 21.78
N LEU A 104 -51.72 -7.34 21.14
CA LEU A 104 -52.12 -6.24 20.23
C LEU A 104 -52.61 -6.68 18.85
N PHE A 105 -52.75 -7.98 18.60
CA PHE A 105 -53.44 -8.55 17.44
C PHE A 105 -54.21 -9.82 17.89
N PRO A 106 -55.42 -10.08 17.33
CA PRO A 106 -56.21 -11.26 17.65
C PRO A 106 -55.56 -12.57 17.19
#